data_AF-A0ABC8LHF5-F1
#
_entry.id   AF-A0ABC8LHF5-F1
#
_cell.length_a   1.000
_cell.length_b   1.000
_cell.length_c   1.000
_cell.angle_alpha   90.00
_cell.angle_beta   90.00
_cell.angle_gamma   90.00
#
_symmetry.space_group_name_H-M   'P 1'
#
loop_
_entity.id
_entity.type
_entity.pdbx_description
1 polymer ?
#
loop_
_entity_poly.entity_id
_entity_poly.type
_entity_poly.pdbx_seq_one_letter_code
_entity_poly.pdbx_strand_id
1 'polypeptide(L)'
;MFKHNDVFPGFVVWINQTIQEPLKAEVKRLRNVNEQSLVKSLKAEIETTHYKHRDEEKLEKQLQAWRNNPSWIDQPPKVQVKTQNGSFCHLSMEVNVGLPPESVYNIFTHPDNKRYFKNIKECISRKVLMVEGPMQTVEVKQAAAWKFLWWAGTFPVHLIVQENRKNLTSKYKQEKTMFMKVFEGCWSVEPIFIDDHLCDRMKPKTLKDYDSCSNGRGRIGSKVTMDQMFQPSAILTPPPLSWYIRGITIKTTESMIEDLLSEAARIRGGGGGQDDDHGENVVVLEKGKDEHIKERWRSRRRSNGRRYMNQRMM
;
A
#
# COMPACT_ATOMS: atom_id res chain seq x y z
N MET A 1 -2.08 -53.46 42.03
CA MET A 1 -3.24 -53.04 41.22
C MET A 1 -2.71 -52.63 39.85
N PHE A 2 -3.10 -53.39 38.81
CA PHE A 2 -3.11 -53.12 37.34
C PHE A 2 -1.88 -52.45 36.69
N LYS A 3 -1.03 -53.16 35.92
CA LYS A 3 -1.17 -53.60 34.49
C LYS A 3 -1.51 -52.47 33.50
N HIS A 4 -0.58 -52.10 32.60
CA HIS A 4 -0.57 -52.53 31.18
C HIS A 4 0.58 -51.89 30.36
N ASN A 5 1.31 -52.74 29.62
CA ASN A 5 1.93 -52.44 28.32
C ASN A 5 0.79 -52.09 27.32
N ASP A 6 0.96 -51.25 26.32
CA ASP A 6 1.79 -51.40 25.12
C ASP A 6 1.71 -50.10 24.27
N VAL A 7 2.35 -50.09 23.10
CA VAL A 7 2.07 -49.25 21.90
C VAL A 7 3.06 -48.04 21.73
N PHE A 8 3.88 -47.81 20.70
CA PHE A 8 4.05 -48.28 19.31
C PHE A 8 5.56 -48.20 18.92
N PRO A 9 6.21 -49.25 18.37
CA PRO A 9 7.58 -49.14 17.82
C PRO A 9 7.64 -48.49 16.42
N GLY A 10 6.50 -48.36 15.73
CA GLY A 10 6.46 -47.95 14.31
C GLY A 10 6.62 -46.45 14.05
N PHE A 11 6.24 -45.59 14.99
CA PHE A 11 6.23 -44.13 14.77
C PHE A 11 7.62 -43.50 14.95
N VAL A 12 8.48 -44.08 15.79
CA VAL A 12 9.82 -43.54 16.06
C VAL A 12 10.81 -43.85 14.92
N VAL A 13 10.57 -44.95 14.17
CA VAL A 13 11.41 -45.32 13.03
C VAL A 13 11.11 -44.45 11.79
N TRP A 14 9.86 -44.02 11.60
CA TRP A 14 9.44 -43.24 10.42
C TRP A 14 9.86 -41.76 10.45
N ILE A 15 9.95 -41.16 11.65
CA ILE A 15 10.43 -39.77 11.83
C ILE A 15 11.94 -39.68 11.55
N ASN A 16 12.70 -40.74 11.86
CA ASN A 16 14.15 -40.72 11.66
C ASN A 16 14.56 -40.82 10.18
N GLN A 17 13.82 -41.55 9.34
CA GLN A 17 14.15 -41.66 7.91
C GLN A 17 13.71 -40.41 7.11
N THR A 18 12.54 -39.85 7.41
CA THR A 18 11.97 -38.71 6.66
C THR A 18 12.66 -37.37 6.97
N ILE A 19 13.33 -37.23 8.12
CA ILE A 19 14.05 -36.00 8.51
C ILE A 19 15.56 -36.12 8.27
N GLN A 20 16.15 -37.32 8.41
CA GLN A 20 17.60 -37.48 8.16
C GLN A 20 17.99 -37.47 6.69
N GLU A 21 17.16 -37.95 5.77
CA GLU A 21 17.50 -37.91 4.34
C GLU A 21 17.58 -36.49 3.77
N PRO A 22 16.61 -35.57 4.00
CA PRO A 22 16.72 -34.20 3.54
C PRO A 22 17.86 -33.46 4.23
N LEU A 23 18.10 -33.66 5.54
CA LEU A 23 19.25 -33.04 6.23
C LEU A 23 20.59 -33.60 5.76
N LYS A 24 20.71 -34.90 5.49
CA LYS A 24 21.93 -35.48 4.91
C LYS A 24 22.14 -35.00 3.48
N ALA A 25 21.08 -34.87 2.68
CA ALA A 25 21.17 -34.31 1.33
C ALA A 25 21.57 -32.84 1.36
N GLU A 26 20.99 -32.02 2.24
CA GLU A 26 21.35 -30.61 2.43
C GLU A 26 22.78 -30.46 2.96
N VAL A 27 23.22 -31.30 3.90
CA VAL A 27 24.61 -31.32 4.42
C VAL A 27 25.61 -31.81 3.38
N LYS A 28 25.24 -32.78 2.53
CA LYS A 28 26.07 -33.23 1.38
C LYS A 28 26.13 -32.15 0.30
N ARG A 29 25.04 -31.40 0.09
CA ARG A 29 24.98 -30.23 -0.79
C ARG A 29 25.88 -29.12 -0.27
N LEU A 30 25.80 -28.82 1.04
CA LEU A 30 26.63 -27.83 1.75
C LEU A 30 28.11 -28.21 1.76
N ARG A 31 28.46 -29.50 1.87
CA ARG A 31 29.84 -29.99 1.70
C ARG A 31 30.39 -29.84 0.27
N ASN A 32 29.51 -29.78 -0.73
CA ASN A 32 29.88 -29.61 -2.14
C ASN A 32 29.80 -28.15 -2.60
N VAL A 33 29.50 -27.19 -1.72
CA VAL A 33 29.58 -25.78 -2.06
C VAL A 33 31.03 -25.32 -1.93
N ASN A 34 31.63 -24.90 -3.05
CA ASN A 34 32.94 -24.24 -3.06
C ASN A 34 32.93 -23.08 -2.05
N GLU A 35 33.97 -22.95 -1.21
CA GLU A 35 34.12 -21.87 -0.23
C GLU A 35 33.90 -20.48 -0.85
N GLN A 36 34.29 -20.30 -2.11
CA GLN A 36 34.06 -19.06 -2.86
C GLN A 36 32.55 -18.74 -3.07
N SER A 37 31.70 -19.76 -3.20
CA SER A 37 30.25 -19.61 -3.34
C SER A 37 29.59 -19.24 -2.01
N LEU A 38 30.04 -19.84 -0.90
CA LEU A 38 29.57 -19.47 0.45
C LEU A 38 29.98 -18.05 0.80
N VAL A 39 31.25 -17.68 0.55
CA VAL A 39 31.74 -16.32 0.75
C VAL A 39 31.00 -15.31 -0.12
N LYS A 40 30.65 -15.66 -1.37
CA LYS A 40 29.85 -14.80 -2.25
C LYS A 40 28.42 -14.61 -1.73
N SER A 41 27.77 -15.68 -1.25
CA SER A 41 26.44 -15.61 -0.66
C SER A 41 26.43 -14.78 0.63
N LEU A 42 27.41 -15.01 1.50
CA LEU A 42 27.55 -14.28 2.78
C LEU A 42 27.85 -12.80 2.53
N LYS A 43 28.73 -12.47 1.57
CA LYS A 43 28.99 -11.08 1.17
C LYS A 43 27.74 -10.41 0.61
N ALA A 44 26.99 -11.10 -0.26
CA ALA A 44 25.73 -10.57 -0.79
C ALA A 44 24.69 -10.33 0.31
N GLU A 45 24.62 -11.21 1.31
CA GLU A 45 23.71 -11.08 2.46
C GLU A 45 24.12 -9.95 3.41
N ILE A 46 25.43 -9.81 3.70
CA ILE A 46 25.99 -8.71 4.50
C ILE A 46 25.82 -7.36 3.79
N GLU A 47 26.07 -7.30 2.48
CA GLU A 47 25.84 -6.09 1.69
C GLU A 47 24.34 -5.74 1.68
N THR A 48 23.46 -6.71 1.44
CA THR A 48 22.00 -6.49 1.43
C THR A 48 21.47 -6.02 2.79
N THR A 49 21.95 -6.60 3.90
CA THR A 49 21.57 -6.18 5.26
C THR A 49 22.11 -4.79 5.59
N HIS A 50 23.35 -4.48 5.20
CA HIS A 50 23.92 -3.15 5.38
C HIS A 50 23.16 -2.07 4.58
N TYR A 51 22.79 -2.35 3.31
CA TYR A 51 21.97 -1.44 2.50
C TYR A 51 20.58 -1.21 3.11
N LYS A 52 19.91 -2.27 3.57
CA LYS A 52 18.61 -2.17 4.26
C LYS A 52 18.70 -1.29 5.51
N HIS A 53 19.69 -1.53 6.37
CA HIS A 53 19.90 -0.74 7.59
C HIS A 53 20.14 0.74 7.28
N ARG A 54 20.91 1.05 6.23
CA ARG A 54 21.17 2.44 5.82
C ARG A 54 19.92 3.15 5.32
N ASP A 55 19.05 2.45 4.61
CA ASP A 55 17.81 3.05 4.10
C ASP A 55 16.77 3.21 5.22
N GLU A 56 16.72 2.30 6.20
CA GLU A 56 15.94 2.46 7.43
C GLU A 56 16.39 3.67 8.26
N GLU A 57 17.70 3.87 8.42
CA GLU A 57 18.25 5.03 9.14
C GLU A 57 17.86 6.37 8.46
N LYS A 58 17.96 6.42 7.12
CA LYS A 58 17.51 7.61 6.35
C LYS A 58 16.02 7.86 6.51
N LEU A 59 15.22 6.80 6.46
CA LEU A 59 13.77 6.88 6.63
C LEU A 59 13.43 7.42 8.02
N GLU A 60 14.09 6.92 9.07
CA GLU A 60 13.86 7.38 10.43
C GLU A 60 14.27 8.84 10.61
N LYS A 61 15.38 9.29 10.01
CA LYS A 61 15.76 10.72 9.98
C LYS A 61 14.67 11.58 9.33
N GLN A 62 14.10 11.13 8.22
CA GLN A 62 13.00 11.84 7.55
C GLN A 62 11.71 11.84 8.39
N LEU A 63 11.36 10.73 9.03
CA LEU A 63 10.25 10.67 9.96
C LEU A 63 10.46 11.61 11.15
N GLN A 64 11.67 11.67 11.69
CA GLN A 64 12.01 12.60 12.76
C GLN A 64 11.90 14.07 12.32
N ALA A 65 12.31 14.41 11.09
CA ALA A 65 12.11 15.75 10.53
C ALA A 65 10.61 16.11 10.46
N TRP A 66 9.76 15.16 10.06
CA TRP A 66 8.31 15.32 10.09
C TRP A 66 7.73 15.45 11.49
N ARG A 67 8.23 14.70 12.48
CA ARG A 67 7.79 14.83 13.89
C ARG A 67 8.19 16.17 14.50
N ASN A 68 9.37 16.68 14.17
CA ASN A 68 9.86 17.98 14.64
C ASN A 68 9.03 19.14 14.06
N ASN A 69 8.56 19.00 12.81
CA ASN A 69 7.65 19.96 12.18
C ASN A 69 6.53 19.23 11.42
N PRO A 70 5.41 18.91 12.09
CA PRO A 70 4.31 18.15 11.49
C PRO A 70 3.35 19.04 10.67
N SER A 71 3.72 20.30 10.42
CA SER A 71 2.91 21.25 9.68
C SER A 71 2.75 20.79 8.23
N TRP A 72 1.52 20.42 7.88
CA TRP A 72 1.11 19.97 6.56
C TRP A 72 -0.38 20.30 6.36
N ILE A 73 -0.74 20.71 5.16
CA ILE A 73 -2.13 20.98 4.79
C ILE A 73 -2.51 20.02 3.68
N ASP A 74 -3.41 19.09 4.00
CA ASP A 74 -3.92 18.13 3.03
C ASP A 74 -4.67 18.85 1.91
N GLN A 75 -4.20 18.59 0.69
CA GLN A 75 -4.85 19.06 -0.52
C GLN A 75 -5.89 18.03 -0.96
N PRO A 76 -7.05 18.46 -1.51
CA PRO A 76 -8.00 17.52 -2.04
C PRO A 76 -7.36 16.72 -3.19
N PRO A 77 -7.61 15.41 -3.28
CA PRO A 77 -7.06 14.59 -4.36
C PRO A 77 -7.68 14.99 -5.71
N LYS A 78 -6.89 14.84 -6.78
CA LYS A 78 -7.39 14.93 -8.14
C LYS A 78 -7.82 13.54 -8.57
N VAL A 79 -9.13 13.28 -8.55
CA VAL A 79 -9.69 11.99 -8.98
C VAL A 79 -10.49 12.19 -10.25
N GLN A 80 -10.14 11.46 -11.30
CA GLN A 80 -10.83 11.49 -12.59
C GLN A 80 -11.21 10.08 -13.00
N VAL A 81 -12.48 9.89 -13.36
CA VAL A 81 -12.97 8.63 -13.93
C VAL A 81 -13.59 8.92 -15.29
N LYS A 82 -13.03 8.31 -16.32
CA LYS A 82 -13.51 8.36 -17.71
C LYS A 82 -14.11 7.00 -18.06
N THR A 83 -15.30 7.02 -18.64
CA THR A 83 -15.95 5.82 -19.18
C THR A 83 -15.72 5.79 -20.68
N GLN A 84 -15.23 4.67 -21.20
CA GLN A 84 -15.00 4.40 -22.61
C GLN A 84 -15.96 3.29 -23.08
N ASN A 85 -16.02 3.06 -24.39
CA ASN A 85 -16.88 2.09 -25.09
C ASN A 85 -17.39 0.93 -24.20
N GLY A 86 -18.70 0.90 -23.95
CA GLY A 86 -19.34 -0.06 -23.06
C GLY A 86 -19.24 0.34 -21.58
N SER A 87 -18.81 -0.59 -20.73
CA SER A 87 -18.65 -0.41 -19.27
C SER A 87 -17.20 -0.20 -18.84
N PHE A 88 -16.28 0.01 -19.79
CA PHE A 88 -14.86 0.17 -19.51
C PHE A 88 -14.58 1.52 -18.85
N CYS A 89 -13.85 1.53 -17.75
CA CYS A 89 -13.58 2.73 -16.97
C CYS A 89 -12.09 2.88 -16.70
N HIS A 90 -11.58 4.09 -16.89
CA HIS A 90 -10.22 4.51 -16.54
C HIS A 90 -10.29 5.53 -15.41
N LEU A 91 -9.77 5.13 -14.26
CA LEU A 91 -9.55 5.96 -13.08
C LEU A 91 -8.11 6.46 -13.10
N SER A 92 -7.93 7.77 -12.96
CA SER A 92 -6.65 8.42 -12.70
C SER A 92 -6.77 9.24 -11.42
N MET A 93 -5.79 9.10 -10.54
CA MET A 93 -5.77 9.70 -9.21
C MET A 93 -4.40 10.28 -8.91
N GLU A 94 -4.37 11.48 -8.33
CA GLU A 94 -3.17 12.14 -7.81
C GLU A 94 -3.47 12.75 -6.43
N VAL A 95 -2.60 12.50 -5.46
CA VAL A 95 -2.65 13.16 -4.15
C VAL A 95 -1.25 13.39 -3.60
N ASN A 96 -1.08 14.50 -2.88
CA ASN A 96 0.14 14.78 -2.12
C ASN A 96 -0.07 14.36 -0.67
N VAL A 97 0.93 13.69 -0.08
CA VAL A 97 0.89 13.14 1.27
C VAL A 97 2.09 13.69 2.07
N GLY A 98 1.84 14.15 3.28
CA GLY A 98 2.85 14.69 4.20
C GLY A 98 3.66 13.62 4.92
N LEU A 99 4.31 12.74 4.16
CA LEU A 99 5.23 11.69 4.62
C LEU A 99 6.27 11.39 3.53
N PRO A 100 7.45 10.83 3.88
CA PRO A 100 8.43 10.42 2.88
C PRO A 100 7.92 9.25 2.02
N PRO A 101 8.37 9.14 0.76
CA PRO A 101 7.88 8.15 -0.21
C PRO A 101 7.89 6.70 0.28
N GLU A 102 8.96 6.30 0.97
CA GLU A 102 9.14 4.96 1.50
C GLU A 102 8.09 4.65 2.58
N SER A 103 7.73 5.60 3.44
CA SER A 103 6.68 5.41 4.44
C SER A 103 5.32 5.22 3.78
N VAL A 104 4.99 6.04 2.77
CA VAL A 104 3.72 5.91 2.03
C VAL A 104 3.65 4.58 1.29
N TYR A 105 4.76 4.18 0.65
CA TYR A 105 4.87 2.89 0.00
C TYR A 105 4.65 1.73 0.98
N ASN A 106 5.22 1.82 2.18
CA ASN A 106 5.07 0.80 3.22
C ASN A 106 3.63 0.67 3.72
N ILE A 107 2.85 1.75 3.77
CA ILE A 107 1.42 1.71 4.11
C ILE A 107 0.65 0.86 3.08
N PHE A 108 0.85 1.13 1.78
CA PHE A 108 0.16 0.40 0.71
C PHE A 108 0.57 -1.06 0.61
N THR A 109 1.85 -1.36 0.82
CA THR A 109 2.42 -2.71 0.69
C THR A 109 2.43 -3.49 2.00
N HIS A 110 1.88 -2.94 3.08
CA HIS A 110 1.83 -3.63 4.36
C HIS A 110 1.06 -4.96 4.25
N PRO A 111 1.54 -6.06 4.85
CA PRO A 111 0.81 -7.33 4.85
C PRO A 111 -0.56 -7.22 5.53
N ASP A 112 -0.62 -6.41 6.58
CA ASP A 112 -1.86 -6.06 7.29
C ASP A 112 -2.39 -4.69 6.83
N ASN A 113 -2.72 -4.55 5.55
CA ASN A 113 -3.20 -3.27 5.00
C ASN A 113 -4.64 -2.92 5.41
N LYS A 114 -5.41 -3.87 5.95
CA LYS A 114 -6.75 -3.62 6.52
C LYS A 114 -6.72 -2.64 7.69
N ARG A 115 -5.60 -2.56 8.42
CA ARG A 115 -5.42 -1.60 9.52
C ARG A 115 -5.40 -0.15 9.04
N TYR A 116 -5.04 0.06 7.78
CA TYR A 116 -4.93 1.38 7.17
C TYR A 116 -6.15 1.74 6.35
N PHE A 117 -6.71 0.79 5.59
CA PHE A 117 -7.79 1.08 4.64
C PHE A 117 -9.09 0.41 5.06
N LYS A 118 -10.09 1.23 5.44
CA LYS A 118 -11.41 0.76 5.93
C LYS A 118 -12.22 0.01 4.88
N ASN A 119 -11.87 0.21 3.61
CA ASN A 119 -12.45 -0.48 2.46
C ASN A 119 -11.95 -1.92 2.31
N ILE A 120 -10.88 -2.30 2.99
CA ILE A 120 -10.39 -3.68 3.06
C ILE A 120 -10.97 -4.27 4.36
N LYS A 121 -11.88 -5.24 4.25
CA LYS A 121 -12.47 -5.90 5.43
C LYS A 121 -11.59 -7.00 5.96
N GLU A 122 -10.97 -7.75 5.07
CA GLU A 122 -10.15 -8.89 5.45
C GLU A 122 -9.02 -9.11 4.45
N CYS A 123 -7.83 -9.40 4.96
CA CYS A 123 -6.71 -9.91 4.18
C CYS A 123 -6.69 -11.44 4.38
N ILE A 124 -7.27 -12.17 3.42
CA ILE A 124 -7.46 -13.63 3.51
C ILE A 124 -6.10 -14.34 3.32
N SER A 125 -5.32 -13.90 2.34
CA SER A 125 -3.97 -14.42 2.13
C SER A 125 -3.10 -13.41 1.39
N ARG A 126 -1.81 -13.37 1.76
CA ARG A 126 -0.77 -12.67 1.02
C ARG A 126 0.43 -13.61 0.87
N LYS A 127 0.69 -14.10 -0.34
CA LYS A 127 1.75 -15.07 -0.61
C LYS A 127 2.77 -14.48 -1.58
N VAL A 128 4.03 -14.40 -1.14
CA VAL A 128 5.13 -14.03 -2.04
C VAL A 128 5.36 -15.20 -3.00
N LEU A 129 5.20 -14.94 -4.30
CA LEU A 129 5.41 -15.93 -5.35
C LEU A 129 6.86 -15.92 -5.83
N MET A 130 7.45 -14.73 -5.96
CA MET A 130 8.79 -14.55 -6.52
C MET A 130 9.43 -13.27 -5.99
N VAL A 131 10.75 -13.30 -5.79
CA VAL A 131 11.55 -12.13 -5.40
C VAL A 131 12.74 -12.03 -6.36
N GLU A 132 12.87 -10.90 -7.03
CA GLU A 132 13.94 -10.59 -7.99
C GLU A 132 14.57 -9.24 -7.64
N GLY A 133 15.61 -9.28 -6.80
CA GLY A 133 16.27 -8.08 -6.31
C GLY A 133 15.29 -7.13 -5.60
N PRO A 134 15.07 -5.89 -6.09
CA PRO A 134 14.12 -4.95 -5.49
C PRO A 134 12.65 -5.21 -5.87
N MET A 135 12.38 -6.17 -6.77
CA MET A 135 11.04 -6.52 -7.22
C MET A 135 10.53 -7.75 -6.50
N GLN A 136 9.25 -7.76 -6.15
CA GLN A 136 8.56 -8.92 -5.62
C GLN A 136 7.19 -9.08 -6.27
N THR A 137 6.85 -10.33 -6.62
CA THR A 137 5.51 -10.68 -7.09
C THR A 137 4.76 -11.38 -5.98
N VAL A 138 3.56 -10.89 -5.67
CA VAL A 138 2.75 -11.32 -4.53
C VAL A 138 1.35 -11.67 -5.02
N GLU A 139 0.86 -12.84 -4.64
CA GLU A 139 -0.55 -13.21 -4.76
C GLU A 139 -1.30 -12.69 -3.53
N VAL A 140 -2.35 -11.90 -3.76
CA VAL A 140 -3.13 -11.25 -2.72
C VAL A 140 -4.59 -11.68 -2.86
N LYS A 141 -5.17 -12.23 -1.79
CA LYS A 141 -6.61 -12.52 -1.69
C LYS A 141 -7.19 -11.73 -0.53
N GLN A 142 -8.21 -10.92 -0.80
CA GLN A 142 -8.81 -10.01 0.18
C GLN A 142 -10.32 -9.97 0.01
N ALA A 143 -11.02 -9.57 1.08
CA ALA A 143 -12.42 -9.21 1.02
C ALA A 143 -12.55 -7.68 1.04
N ALA A 144 -12.99 -7.10 -0.07
CA ALA A 144 -13.22 -5.66 -0.18
C ALA A 144 -14.66 -5.33 0.21
N ALA A 145 -14.84 -4.22 0.94
CA ALA A 145 -16.15 -3.70 1.30
C ALA A 145 -16.88 -3.21 0.04
N TRP A 146 -18.16 -3.56 -0.07
CA TRP A 146 -19.05 -3.12 -1.13
C TRP A 146 -20.23 -2.36 -0.52
N LYS A 147 -20.50 -1.17 -1.04
CA LYS A 147 -21.71 -0.39 -0.73
C LYS A 147 -22.28 0.16 -2.04
N PHE A 148 -23.25 -0.55 -2.61
CA PHE A 148 -23.90 -0.22 -3.87
C PHE A 148 -25.42 -0.38 -3.71
N LEU A 149 -26.16 0.67 -4.06
CA LEU A 149 -27.61 0.82 -3.87
C LEU A 149 -27.99 0.56 -2.39
N TRP A 150 -28.90 -0.38 -2.14
CA TRP A 150 -29.40 -0.76 -0.81
C TRP A 150 -28.58 -1.87 -0.15
N TRP A 151 -27.54 -2.37 -0.81
CA TRP A 151 -26.79 -3.57 -0.41
C TRP A 151 -25.41 -3.15 0.12
N ALA A 152 -25.12 -3.58 1.34
CA ALA A 152 -23.78 -3.57 1.88
C ALA A 152 -23.28 -5.01 2.01
N GLY A 153 -22.06 -5.28 1.58
CA GLY A 153 -21.48 -6.62 1.63
C GLY A 153 -19.98 -6.60 1.44
N THR A 154 -19.41 -7.77 1.18
CA THR A 154 -18.01 -7.93 0.78
C THR A 154 -17.94 -8.70 -0.53
N PHE A 155 -16.92 -8.41 -1.33
CA PHE A 155 -16.60 -9.23 -2.50
C PHE A 155 -15.13 -9.67 -2.45
N PRO A 156 -14.85 -10.92 -2.84
CA PRO A 156 -13.48 -11.41 -2.90
C PRO A 156 -12.73 -10.72 -4.04
N VAL A 157 -11.52 -10.28 -3.73
CA VAL A 157 -10.55 -9.68 -4.65
C VAL A 157 -9.32 -10.57 -4.65
N HIS A 158 -8.94 -11.08 -5.82
CA HIS A 158 -7.76 -11.91 -6.01
C HIS A 158 -6.84 -11.21 -7.03
N LEU A 159 -5.68 -10.74 -6.57
CA LEU A 159 -4.72 -9.98 -7.36
C LEU A 159 -3.37 -10.69 -7.44
N ILE A 160 -2.71 -10.54 -8.58
CA ILE A 160 -1.27 -10.66 -8.71
C ILE A 160 -0.69 -9.24 -8.69
N VAL A 161 0.19 -8.98 -7.73
CA VAL A 161 0.78 -7.67 -7.47
C VAL A 161 2.29 -7.76 -7.69
N GLN A 162 2.81 -6.94 -8.58
CA GLN A 162 4.24 -6.74 -8.81
C GLN A 162 4.67 -5.45 -8.12
N GLU A 163 5.40 -5.57 -7.03
CA GLU A 163 5.86 -4.47 -6.19
C GLU A 163 7.35 -4.21 -6.49
N ASN A 164 7.73 -2.97 -6.72
CA ASN A 164 9.11 -2.55 -6.90
C ASN A 164 9.51 -1.57 -5.79
N ARG A 165 10.31 -2.05 -4.83
CA ARG A 165 10.71 -1.27 -3.65
C ARG A 165 11.73 -0.17 -3.99
N LYS A 166 12.51 -0.33 -5.05
CA LYS A 166 13.53 0.65 -5.46
C LYS A 166 12.91 1.88 -6.12
N ASN A 167 11.89 1.66 -6.95
CA ASN A 167 11.22 2.73 -7.69
C ASN A 167 9.92 3.19 -7.00
N LEU A 168 9.56 2.57 -5.88
CA LEU A 168 8.33 2.83 -5.13
C LEU A 168 7.07 2.76 -6.00
N THR A 169 7.02 1.73 -6.86
CA THR A 169 5.90 1.46 -7.75
C THR A 169 5.29 0.10 -7.48
N SER A 170 4.03 -0.05 -7.88
CA SER A 170 3.35 -1.33 -7.90
C SER A 170 2.45 -1.42 -9.11
N LYS A 171 2.35 -2.61 -9.69
CA LYS A 171 1.39 -2.96 -10.72
C LYS A 171 0.57 -4.12 -10.21
N TYR A 172 -0.73 -4.08 -10.38
CA TYR A 172 -1.60 -5.16 -9.96
C TYR A 172 -2.56 -5.52 -11.08
N LYS A 173 -2.90 -6.79 -11.12
CA LYS A 173 -3.89 -7.33 -12.02
C LYS A 173 -4.72 -8.35 -11.28
N GLN A 174 -6.02 -8.25 -11.45
CA GLN A 174 -6.94 -9.23 -10.90
C GLN A 174 -6.85 -10.52 -11.68
N GLU A 175 -6.85 -11.62 -10.95
CA GLU A 175 -7.15 -12.93 -11.50
C GLU A 175 -8.63 -13.02 -11.91
N LYS A 176 -9.01 -14.09 -12.61
CA LYS A 176 -10.40 -14.23 -13.08
C LYS A 176 -11.37 -14.25 -11.89
N THR A 177 -12.30 -13.30 -11.85
CA THR A 177 -13.40 -13.28 -10.88
C THR A 177 -14.75 -13.08 -11.59
N MET A 178 -15.83 -13.33 -10.85
CA MET A 178 -17.20 -13.12 -11.32
C MET A 178 -17.57 -11.63 -11.48
N PHE A 179 -16.97 -10.74 -10.68
CA PHE A 179 -17.45 -9.36 -10.51
C PHE A 179 -16.88 -8.36 -11.51
N MET A 180 -15.62 -8.55 -11.92
CA MET A 180 -14.92 -7.68 -12.86
C MET A 180 -14.29 -8.49 -13.98
N LYS A 181 -14.58 -8.09 -15.22
CA LYS A 181 -13.91 -8.60 -16.43
C LYS A 181 -12.48 -8.11 -16.53
N VAL A 182 -12.27 -6.83 -16.19
CA VAL A 182 -10.96 -6.18 -16.15
C VAL A 182 -10.86 -5.49 -14.80
N PHE A 183 -9.73 -5.67 -14.13
CA PHE A 183 -9.35 -4.88 -12.97
C PHE A 183 -7.83 -4.95 -12.87
N GLU A 184 -7.16 -3.94 -13.40
CA GLU A 184 -5.71 -3.84 -13.38
C GLU A 184 -5.32 -2.38 -13.23
N GLY A 185 -4.13 -2.14 -12.68
CA GLY A 185 -3.68 -0.79 -12.46
C GLY A 185 -2.25 -0.74 -11.97
N CYS A 186 -1.79 0.48 -11.80
CA CYS A 186 -0.51 0.76 -11.22
C CYS A 186 -0.61 1.97 -10.31
N TRP A 187 0.30 2.02 -9.34
CA TRP A 187 0.53 3.22 -8.55
C TRP A 187 2.02 3.47 -8.38
N SER A 188 2.37 4.73 -8.16
CA SER A 188 3.73 5.16 -7.88
C SER A 188 3.75 6.23 -6.81
N VAL A 189 4.86 6.28 -6.07
CA VAL A 189 5.10 7.28 -5.03
C VAL A 189 6.40 8.01 -5.37
N GLU A 190 6.28 9.30 -5.66
CA GLU A 190 7.40 10.16 -6.03
C GLU A 190 7.69 11.18 -4.93
N PRO A 191 8.96 11.57 -4.72
CA PRO A 191 9.30 12.59 -3.73
C PRO A 191 8.80 13.97 -4.14
N ILE A 192 8.36 14.76 -3.16
CA ILE A 192 8.18 16.21 -3.27
C ILE A 192 9.02 16.91 -2.20
N PHE A 193 9.76 17.95 -2.60
CA PHE A 193 10.60 18.72 -1.71
C PHE A 193 9.75 19.82 -1.05
N ILE A 194 9.71 19.81 0.29
CA ILE A 194 8.77 20.65 1.06
C ILE A 194 9.44 21.93 1.54
N ASP A 195 10.67 21.81 2.03
CA ASP A 195 11.40 22.89 2.66
C ASP A 195 12.41 23.51 1.68
N ASP A 196 11.97 23.77 0.44
CA ASP A 196 12.79 24.35 -0.64
C ASP A 196 13.46 25.68 -0.25
N HIS A 197 12.90 26.40 0.73
CA HIS A 197 13.47 27.63 1.29
C HIS A 197 14.84 27.40 1.96
N LEU A 198 15.16 26.16 2.37
CA LEU A 198 16.48 25.80 2.90
C LEU A 198 17.57 25.78 1.81
N CYS A 199 17.18 25.73 0.53
CA CYS A 199 18.07 25.58 -0.60
C CYS A 199 18.42 26.91 -1.30
N ASP A 200 18.14 28.05 -0.66
CA ASP A 200 18.37 29.41 -1.16
C ASP A 200 17.94 29.59 -2.63
N ARG A 201 18.91 29.80 -3.54
CA ARG A 201 18.67 30.03 -4.98
C ARG A 201 18.62 28.74 -5.80
N MET A 202 18.96 27.59 -5.21
CA MET A 202 18.96 26.31 -5.91
C MET A 202 17.56 25.70 -5.86
N LYS A 203 17.04 25.30 -7.03
CA LYS A 203 15.82 24.48 -7.13
C LYS A 203 16.24 23.03 -7.31
N PRO A 204 16.20 22.20 -6.26
CA PRO A 204 16.67 20.83 -6.33
C PRO A 204 15.78 20.01 -7.26
N LYS A 205 16.40 19.21 -8.13
CA LYS A 205 15.68 18.33 -9.07
C LYS A 205 15.76 16.87 -8.65
N THR A 206 16.82 16.51 -7.92
CA THR A 206 17.03 15.15 -7.43
C THR A 206 17.09 15.13 -5.92
N LEU A 207 16.84 13.95 -5.35
CA LEU A 207 16.95 13.73 -3.90
C LEU A 207 18.34 14.08 -3.37
N LYS A 208 19.39 13.82 -4.16
CA LYS A 208 20.78 14.14 -3.79
C LYS A 208 21.01 15.65 -3.72
N ASP A 209 20.47 16.40 -4.69
CA ASP A 209 20.56 17.86 -4.68
C ASP A 209 19.85 18.43 -3.46
N TYR A 210 18.65 17.92 -3.16
CA TYR A 210 17.85 18.36 -2.02
C TYR A 210 18.53 18.06 -0.68
N ASP A 211 19.06 16.86 -0.51
CA ASP A 211 19.81 16.46 0.68
C ASP A 211 21.02 17.37 0.89
N SER A 212 21.77 17.65 -0.19
CA SER A 212 22.92 18.54 -0.14
C SER A 212 22.55 19.99 0.21
N CYS A 213 21.50 20.56 -0.42
CA CYS A 213 21.17 21.97 -0.21
C CYS A 213 20.41 22.22 1.10
N SER A 214 19.59 21.27 1.55
CA SER A 214 18.90 21.36 2.85
C SER A 214 19.76 20.93 4.04
N ASN A 215 21.00 20.50 3.77
CA ASN A 215 21.92 19.90 4.75
C ASN A 215 21.27 18.71 5.48
N GLY A 216 20.51 17.89 4.76
CA GLY A 216 19.78 16.72 5.25
C GLY A 216 18.61 17.02 6.21
N ARG A 217 18.24 18.30 6.39
CA ARG A 217 17.17 18.70 7.34
C ARG A 217 15.82 18.94 6.68
N GLY A 218 15.78 19.07 5.36
CA GLY A 218 14.53 19.33 4.64
C GLY A 218 13.60 18.12 4.67
N ARG A 219 12.31 18.37 4.95
CA ARG A 219 11.28 17.32 4.89
C ARG A 219 10.99 16.95 3.44
N ILE A 220 10.78 15.67 3.22
CA ILE A 220 10.36 15.12 1.93
C ILE A 220 8.92 14.62 2.09
N GLY A 221 8.01 15.13 1.27
CA GLY A 221 6.66 14.60 1.14
C GLY A 221 6.57 13.63 -0.03
N SER A 222 5.36 13.15 -0.28
CA SER A 222 5.08 12.21 -1.37
C SER A 222 4.02 12.74 -2.32
N LYS A 223 4.19 12.51 -3.61
CA LYS A 223 3.11 12.54 -4.61
C LYS A 223 2.77 11.11 -4.98
N VAL A 224 1.56 10.69 -4.67
CA VAL A 224 1.02 9.40 -5.05
C VAL A 224 0.22 9.56 -6.34
N THR A 225 0.51 8.75 -7.33
CA THR A 225 -0.28 8.64 -8.56
C THR A 225 -0.81 7.23 -8.71
N MET A 226 -2.03 7.10 -9.21
CA MET A 226 -2.66 5.81 -9.50
C MET A 226 -3.40 5.88 -10.83
N ASP A 227 -3.17 4.89 -11.67
CA ASP A 227 -3.91 4.64 -12.90
C ASP A 227 -4.53 3.24 -12.83
N GLN A 228 -5.85 3.16 -12.95
CA GLN A 228 -6.59 1.91 -12.84
C GLN A 228 -7.60 1.77 -13.97
N MET A 229 -7.56 0.62 -14.61
CA MET A 229 -8.48 0.17 -15.63
C MET A 229 -9.40 -0.89 -15.04
N PHE A 230 -10.71 -0.67 -15.14
CA PHE A 230 -11.67 -1.66 -14.67
C PHE A 230 -12.90 -1.74 -15.56
N GLN A 231 -13.44 -2.94 -15.67
CA GLN A 231 -14.65 -3.24 -16.42
C GLN A 231 -15.52 -4.20 -15.61
N PRO A 232 -16.67 -3.73 -15.11
CA PRO A 232 -17.64 -4.57 -14.42
C PRO A 232 -18.19 -5.67 -15.34
N SER A 233 -18.48 -6.82 -14.74
CA SER A 233 -19.19 -7.91 -15.42
C SER A 233 -20.62 -7.51 -15.75
N ALA A 234 -21.03 -7.74 -17.00
CA ALA A 234 -22.36 -7.39 -17.50
C ALA A 234 -23.52 -8.04 -16.71
N ILE A 235 -23.25 -9.17 -16.04
CA ILE A 235 -24.22 -9.93 -15.22
C ILE A 235 -24.67 -9.14 -13.98
N LEU A 236 -23.84 -8.22 -13.47
CA LEU A 236 -24.10 -7.44 -12.25
C LEU A 236 -24.41 -5.95 -12.52
N THR A 237 -24.39 -5.53 -13.80
CA THR A 237 -24.62 -4.12 -14.17
C THR A 237 -25.57 -4.02 -15.36
N PRO A 238 -26.89 -4.21 -15.18
CA PRO A 238 -27.84 -3.91 -16.24
C PRO A 238 -27.75 -2.42 -16.62
N PRO A 239 -27.83 -2.05 -17.91
CA PRO A 239 -27.96 -0.66 -18.31
C PRO A 239 -29.19 0.00 -17.66
N PRO A 240 -29.17 1.30 -17.29
CA PRO A 240 -28.10 2.29 -17.49
C PRO A 240 -27.37 2.65 -16.16
N LEU A 241 -26.40 1.82 -15.73
CA LEU A 241 -25.68 1.98 -14.45
C LEU A 241 -24.27 2.63 -14.56
N SER A 242 -23.85 3.13 -15.72
CA SER A 242 -22.49 3.64 -15.94
C SER A 242 -22.13 4.89 -15.11
N TRP A 243 -23.03 5.88 -15.05
CA TRP A 243 -22.84 7.10 -14.23
C TRP A 243 -22.73 6.77 -12.74
N TYR A 244 -23.43 5.73 -12.30
CA TYR A 244 -23.49 5.32 -10.91
C TYR A 244 -22.20 4.62 -10.47
N ILE A 245 -21.68 3.72 -11.32
CA ILE A 245 -20.37 3.07 -11.12
C ILE A 245 -19.27 4.11 -11.06
N ARG A 246 -19.28 5.10 -11.97
CA ARG A 246 -18.36 6.25 -11.91
C ARG A 246 -18.43 6.95 -10.55
N GLY A 247 -19.63 7.25 -10.06
CA GLY A 247 -19.83 7.91 -8.78
C GLY A 247 -19.31 7.09 -7.59
N ILE A 248 -19.53 5.77 -7.59
CA ILE A 248 -19.03 4.88 -6.55
C ILE A 248 -17.52 4.77 -6.60
N THR A 249 -16.93 4.54 -7.77
CA THR A 249 -15.47 4.45 -7.90
C THR A 249 -14.79 5.72 -7.38
N ILE A 250 -15.32 6.90 -7.72
CA ILE A 250 -14.78 8.17 -7.20
C ILE A 250 -14.88 8.19 -5.67
N LYS A 251 -16.04 7.89 -5.08
CA LYS A 251 -16.23 7.92 -3.63
C LYS A 251 -15.35 6.91 -2.89
N THR A 252 -15.25 5.69 -3.40
CA THR A 252 -14.40 4.64 -2.82
C THR A 252 -12.93 5.06 -2.86
N THR A 253 -12.48 5.63 -3.99
CA THR A 253 -11.11 6.13 -4.13
C THR A 253 -10.85 7.31 -3.19
N GLU A 254 -11.75 8.28 -3.12
CA GLU A 254 -11.68 9.41 -2.17
C GLU A 254 -11.57 8.89 -0.73
N SER A 255 -12.38 7.89 -0.34
CA SER A 255 -12.33 7.30 1.00
C SER A 255 -11.00 6.57 1.29
N MET A 256 -10.41 5.88 0.32
CA MET A 256 -9.07 5.27 0.50
C MET A 256 -7.99 6.33 0.71
N ILE A 257 -8.13 7.48 0.04
CA ILE A 257 -7.21 8.61 0.20
C ILE A 257 -7.39 9.25 1.57
N GLU A 258 -8.62 9.44 2.06
CA GLU A 258 -8.88 9.95 3.41
C GLU A 258 -8.19 9.08 4.46
N ASP A 259 -8.32 7.76 4.33
CA ASP A 259 -7.67 6.79 5.20
C ASP A 259 -6.13 6.92 5.17
N LEU A 260 -5.54 7.05 3.97
CA LEU A 260 -4.09 7.28 3.83
C LEU A 260 -3.65 8.60 4.48
N LEU A 261 -4.37 9.69 4.24
CA LEU A 261 -4.04 11.02 4.77
C LEU A 261 -4.19 11.05 6.30
N SER A 262 -5.19 10.35 6.83
CA SER A 262 -5.37 10.18 8.28
C SER A 262 -4.21 9.42 8.90
N GLU A 263 -3.78 8.32 8.29
CA GLU A 263 -2.63 7.55 8.76
C GLU A 263 -1.34 8.36 8.67
N ALA A 264 -1.15 9.11 7.58
CA ALA A 264 -0.02 10.02 7.42
C ALA A 264 0.01 11.09 8.52
N ALA A 265 -1.15 11.64 8.87
CA ALA A 265 -1.31 12.58 9.98
C ALA A 265 -0.97 11.97 11.34
N ARG A 266 -1.33 10.71 11.56
CA ARG A 266 -1.02 9.97 12.78
C ARG A 266 0.49 9.75 12.93
N ILE A 267 1.15 9.26 11.88
CA ILE A 267 2.59 8.97 11.86
C ILE A 267 3.41 10.25 12.09
N ARG A 268 3.12 11.33 11.35
CA ARG A 268 3.84 12.61 11.50
C ARG A 268 3.59 13.26 12.87
N GLY A 269 2.43 13.00 13.49
CA GLY A 269 2.08 13.47 14.83
C GLY A 269 2.78 12.72 15.97
N GLY A 270 3.69 11.79 15.66
CA GLY A 270 4.38 11.00 16.68
C GLY A 270 3.58 9.79 17.18
N GLY A 271 2.46 9.47 16.55
CA GLY A 271 1.75 8.21 16.76
C GLY A 271 2.55 7.05 16.15
N GLY A 272 3.65 6.65 16.77
CA GLY A 272 4.23 5.33 16.56
C GLY A 272 3.32 4.30 17.20
N GLY A 273 2.99 3.22 16.48
CA GLY A 273 2.23 2.12 17.06
C GLY A 273 3.03 1.51 18.21
N GLN A 274 2.50 1.63 19.41
CA GLN A 274 2.64 0.60 20.42
C GLN A 274 1.69 -0.53 19.97
N ASP A 275 2.18 -1.76 19.95
CA ASP A 275 1.38 -2.97 19.68
C ASP A 275 0.40 -3.17 20.84
N ASP A 276 -0.63 -2.32 20.91
CA ASP A 276 -1.70 -2.45 21.88
C ASP A 276 -2.86 -3.18 21.21
N ASP A 277 -2.79 -4.51 21.30
CA ASP A 277 -3.94 -5.39 21.27
C ASP A 277 -4.84 -5.06 22.47
N HIS A 278 -5.61 -3.97 22.38
CA HIS A 278 -6.82 -3.78 23.17
C HIS A 278 -7.77 -2.85 22.40
N GLY A 279 -8.80 -3.45 21.81
CA GLY A 279 -9.98 -2.71 21.42
C GLY A 279 -10.65 -2.14 22.67
N GLU A 280 -10.63 -0.81 22.81
CA GLU A 280 -11.82 0.00 23.15
C GLU A 280 -11.49 1.50 23.23
N ASN A 281 -12.31 2.30 22.54
CA ASN A 281 -12.64 3.70 22.84
C ASN A 281 -11.55 4.80 22.72
N VAL A 282 -11.14 5.09 21.48
CA VAL A 282 -10.67 6.43 21.07
C VAL A 282 -11.58 6.97 19.95
N VAL A 283 -12.88 7.16 20.23
CA VAL A 283 -13.87 7.54 19.20
C VAL A 283 -14.22 9.04 19.20
N VAL A 284 -13.79 9.81 20.22
CA VAL A 284 -14.34 11.15 20.43
C VAL A 284 -13.53 12.28 19.77
N LEU A 285 -12.21 12.14 19.59
CA LEU A 285 -11.36 13.23 19.08
C LEU A 285 -11.09 13.17 17.56
N GLU A 286 -11.05 11.98 16.95
CA GLU A 286 -10.79 11.84 15.50
C GLU A 286 -11.99 12.23 14.63
N LYS A 287 -13.20 12.02 15.13
CA LYS A 287 -14.45 12.26 14.40
C LYS A 287 -14.58 13.73 13.95
N GLY A 288 -14.11 14.67 14.77
CA GLY A 288 -14.15 16.11 14.46
C GLY A 288 -13.20 16.54 13.34
N LYS A 289 -12.04 15.89 13.20
CA LYS A 289 -11.08 16.19 12.11
C LYS A 289 -11.54 15.58 10.78
N ASP A 290 -12.05 14.36 10.81
CA ASP A 290 -12.60 13.64 9.66
C ASP A 290 -13.84 14.37 9.09
N GLU A 291 -14.79 14.78 9.94
CA GLU A 291 -15.95 15.57 9.52
C GLU A 291 -15.55 16.92 8.90
N HIS A 292 -14.54 17.59 9.44
CA HIS A 292 -14.05 18.87 8.92
C HIS A 292 -13.36 18.73 7.54
N ILE A 293 -12.60 17.65 7.30
CA ILE A 293 -12.01 17.34 6.00
C ILE A 293 -13.10 17.06 4.97
N LYS A 294 -14.07 16.21 5.33
CA LYS A 294 -15.22 15.86 4.47
C LYS A 294 -16.03 17.07 4.06
N GLU A 295 -16.35 17.97 5.00
CA GLU A 295 -17.15 19.16 4.70
C GLU A 295 -16.37 20.19 3.86
N ARG A 296 -15.06 20.33 4.10
CA ARG A 296 -14.16 21.14 3.26
C ARG A 296 -14.15 20.64 1.81
N TRP A 297 -14.09 19.32 1.59
CA TRP A 297 -14.08 18.73 0.25
C TRP A 297 -15.44 18.81 -0.45
N ARG A 298 -16.54 18.57 0.28
CA ARG A 298 -17.92 18.75 -0.21
C ARG A 298 -18.16 20.18 -0.68
N SER A 299 -17.69 21.17 0.09
CA SER A 299 -17.83 22.59 -0.25
C SER A 299 -17.10 22.96 -1.54
N ARG A 300 -15.86 22.46 -1.75
CA ARG A 300 -15.10 22.69 -3.00
C ARG A 300 -15.76 22.06 -4.24
N ARG A 301 -16.42 20.91 -4.09
CA ARG A 301 -17.17 20.28 -5.19
C ARG A 301 -18.40 21.10 -5.58
N ARG A 302 -19.15 21.62 -4.60
CA ARG A 302 -20.29 22.52 -4.86
C ARG A 302 -19.87 23.78 -5.61
N SER A 303 -18.70 24.36 -5.28
CA SER A 303 -18.20 25.55 -5.98
C SER A 303 -17.70 25.27 -7.40
N ASN A 304 -17.03 24.14 -7.64
CA ASN A 304 -16.55 23.79 -8.99
C ASN A 304 -17.67 23.32 -9.92
N GLY A 305 -18.69 22.63 -9.40
CA GLY A 305 -19.88 22.25 -10.18
C GLY A 305 -20.67 23.46 -10.71
N ARG A 306 -20.74 24.55 -9.92
CA ARG A 306 -21.39 25.82 -10.34
C ARG A 306 -20.63 26.53 -11.47
N ARG A 307 -19.28 26.45 -11.52
CA ARG A 307 -18.49 27.05 -12.61
C ARG A 307 -18.70 26.34 -13.95
N TYR A 308 -18.93 25.03 -13.93
CA TYR A 308 -19.19 24.25 -15.16
C TYR A 308 -20.60 24.47 -15.74
N MET A 309 -21.59 24.81 -14.92
CA MET A 309 -22.91 25.20 -15.44
C MET A 309 -22.90 26.59 -16.08
N ASN A 310 -22.13 27.54 -15.52
CA ASN A 310 -22.06 28.89 -16.07
C ASN A 310 -21.24 28.98 -17.39
N GLN A 311 -20.39 28.01 -17.69
CA GLN A 311 -19.67 27.92 -18.98
C GLN A 311 -20.47 27.21 -20.09
N ARG A 312 -21.64 26.65 -19.78
CA ARG A 312 -22.57 26.06 -20.76
C ARG A 312 -23.76 26.98 -21.08
N MET A 313 -23.80 28.16 -20.48
CA MET A 313 -24.80 29.23 -20.70
C MET A 313 -24.19 30.50 -21.31
N MET A 314 -23.04 30.37 -21.99
CA MET A 314 -22.51 31.36 -22.93
C MET A 314 -22.18 30.67 -24.25
#